data_AF-A0A496A884-F1
#
_entry.id   AF-A0A496A884-F1
#
_cell.length_a   1.000
_cell.length_b   1.000
_cell.length_c   1.000
_cell.angle_alpha   90.00
_cell.angle_beta   90.00
_cell.angle_gamma   90.00
#
_symmetry.space_group_name_H-M   'P 1'
#
loop_
_entity.id
_entity.type
_entity.pdbx_description
1 polymer ?
#
loop_
_entity_poly.entity_id
_entity_poly.type
_entity_poly.pdbx_seq_one_letter_code
_entity_poly.pdbx_strand_id
1 'polypeptide(L)'
;MKVIQALFVCLLSLGLMAAGGCENVEESSNPILFEQGLPADDDIQGLYNMEIPHNWDTTEDPVLYTKYFRAQLLRQFGNRPEVHVVADMELKKRQLISPTHEEHIAYLEAHYQLFQDKETLEKLKVYRKSETIEPTAPNIRRVTVS
;
A
#
# COMPACT_ATOMS: atom_id res chain seq x y z
N MET A 1 39.26 -40.85 -20.26
CA MET A 1 39.09 -39.54 -19.59
C MET A 1 38.25 -39.76 -18.34
N LYS A 2 38.83 -39.45 -17.17
CA LYS A 2 38.24 -38.93 -15.90
C LYS A 2 36.96 -39.60 -15.33
N VAL A 3 37.10 -40.43 -14.27
CA VAL A 3 36.82 -40.17 -12.82
C VAL A 3 35.41 -40.68 -12.41
N ILE A 4 35.26 -41.86 -11.79
CA ILE A 4 35.22 -42.20 -10.34
C ILE A 4 33.94 -41.70 -9.59
N GLN A 5 33.22 -42.69 -9.03
CA GLN A 5 32.36 -42.74 -7.82
C GLN A 5 31.21 -41.74 -7.60
N ALA A 6 30.02 -42.32 -7.37
CA ALA A 6 29.14 -42.03 -6.21
C ALA A 6 28.20 -43.26 -6.05
N LEU A 7 28.43 -44.23 -5.13
CA LEU A 7 28.04 -44.21 -3.69
C LEU A 7 26.62 -43.63 -3.51
N PHE A 8 25.54 -44.40 -3.46
CA PHE A 8 25.11 -45.36 -2.41
C PHE A 8 25.08 -44.74 -1.00
N VAL A 9 23.99 -44.07 -0.62
CA VAL A 9 23.54 -43.96 0.78
C VAL A 9 22.01 -43.85 0.85
N CYS A 10 21.41 -44.90 1.43
CA CYS A 10 20.24 -44.98 2.32
C CYS A 10 19.02 -44.06 2.06
N LEU A 11 17.83 -44.60 1.77
CA LEU A 11 16.92 -45.21 2.76
C LEU A 11 16.92 -44.47 4.10
N LEU A 12 16.06 -43.46 4.23
CA LEU A 12 15.48 -43.06 5.52
C LEU A 12 14.12 -42.40 5.25
N SER A 13 13.14 -43.27 5.04
CA SER A 13 11.81 -43.09 5.59
C SER A 13 11.94 -42.75 7.08
N LEU A 14 11.41 -41.59 7.52
CA LEU A 14 10.51 -41.47 8.68
C LEU A 14 10.24 -39.99 9.00
N GLY A 15 8.95 -39.65 9.03
CA GLY A 15 8.36 -38.79 10.05
C GLY A 15 8.61 -37.29 9.95
N LEU A 16 7.61 -36.55 9.47
CA LEU A 16 7.27 -35.31 10.16
C LEU A 16 5.75 -35.22 10.33
N MET A 17 5.37 -35.40 11.59
CA MET A 17 4.03 -35.28 12.13
C MET A 17 3.48 -33.88 11.90
N ALA A 18 2.20 -33.83 11.57
CA ALA A 18 1.36 -32.66 11.75
C ALA A 18 1.12 -32.40 13.25
N ALA A 19 1.28 -31.14 13.65
CA ALA A 19 0.63 -30.40 14.75
C ALA A 19 1.57 -29.21 15.05
N GLY A 20 1.22 -27.95 14.85
CA GLY A 20 -0.09 -27.34 15.02
C GLY A 20 0.02 -26.33 16.16
N GLY A 21 0.33 -25.07 15.79
CA GLY A 21 -0.02 -23.86 16.54
C GLY A 21 0.89 -23.48 17.72
N CYS A 22 1.77 -22.51 17.49
CA CYS A 22 1.91 -21.34 18.38
C CYS A 22 2.85 -20.33 17.73
N GLU A 23 2.30 -19.46 16.89
CA GLU A 23 2.93 -18.16 16.62
C GLU A 23 1.79 -17.13 16.63
N ASN A 24 1.68 -16.43 17.76
CA ASN A 24 0.88 -15.22 17.85
C ASN A 24 1.51 -14.20 16.91
N VAL A 25 1.00 -14.10 15.68
CA VAL A 25 1.23 -12.93 14.85
C VAL A 25 0.17 -11.94 15.27
N GLU A 26 0.52 -11.07 16.21
CA GLU A 26 -0.14 -9.78 16.32
C GLU A 26 0.20 -8.99 15.06
N GLU A 27 -0.52 -9.26 13.98
CA GLU A 27 -0.52 -8.45 12.77
C GLU A 27 -1.30 -7.16 13.07
N SER A 28 -0.71 -6.33 13.93
CA SER A 28 -1.06 -4.92 14.03
C SER A 28 -0.52 -4.24 12.78
N SER A 29 -1.29 -4.34 11.73
CA SER A 29 -1.23 -3.49 10.57
C SER A 29 -2.67 -3.43 10.12
N ASN A 30 -3.43 -2.47 10.67
CA ASN A 30 -4.67 -2.09 10.03
C ASN A 30 -4.25 -1.41 8.71
N PRO A 31 -4.39 -2.05 7.53
CA PRO A 31 -4.37 -1.25 6.33
C PRO A 31 -5.59 -0.33 6.44
N ILE A 32 -5.36 0.98 6.34
CA ILE A 32 -6.42 1.97 6.19
C ILE A 32 -7.21 1.54 4.94
N LEU A 33 -8.33 0.86 5.21
CA LEU A 33 -9.18 0.22 4.22
C LEU A 33 -9.96 1.35 3.55
N PHE A 34 -9.47 1.85 2.42
CA PHE A 34 -10.25 2.72 1.55
C PHE A 34 -11.58 2.00 1.26
N GLU A 35 -12.71 2.68 1.52
CA GLU A 35 -14.07 2.09 1.44
C GLU A 35 -14.44 1.55 0.04
N GLN A 36 -13.62 1.79 -0.98
CA GLN A 36 -13.68 1.05 -2.23
C GLN A 36 -12.71 -0.11 -2.12
N GLY A 37 -13.21 -1.25 -1.63
CA GLY A 37 -12.43 -2.49 -1.52
C GLY A 37 -11.59 -2.75 -2.77
N LEU A 38 -10.38 -3.28 -2.57
CA LEU A 38 -9.50 -3.69 -3.67
C LEU A 38 -10.32 -4.39 -4.75
N PRO A 39 -10.11 -4.06 -6.05
CA PRO A 39 -10.84 -4.74 -7.12
C PRO A 39 -10.65 -6.24 -6.95
N ALA A 40 -11.70 -7.02 -7.18
CA ALA A 40 -11.58 -8.47 -7.16
C ALA A 40 -10.51 -8.91 -8.19
N ASP A 41 -9.84 -10.05 -7.97
CA ASP A 41 -8.70 -10.47 -8.79
C ASP A 41 -9.04 -10.60 -10.29
N ASP A 42 -10.30 -10.92 -10.61
CA ASP A 42 -10.86 -10.93 -11.96
C ASP A 42 -10.96 -9.52 -12.57
N ASP A 43 -11.33 -8.52 -11.78
CA ASP A 43 -11.30 -7.11 -12.18
C ASP A 43 -9.86 -6.62 -12.44
N ILE A 44 -8.89 -7.08 -11.63
CA ILE A 44 -7.47 -6.75 -11.81
C ILE A 44 -6.93 -7.28 -13.14
N GLN A 45 -7.24 -8.53 -13.48
CA GLN A 45 -6.84 -9.10 -14.78
C GLN A 45 -7.45 -8.33 -15.96
N GLY A 46 -8.69 -7.85 -15.80
CA GLY A 46 -9.33 -6.94 -16.76
C GLY A 46 -8.56 -5.63 -16.95
N LEU A 47 -8.04 -5.05 -15.87
CA LEU A 47 -7.22 -3.83 -15.92
C LEU A 47 -5.85 -4.06 -16.55
N TYR A 48 -5.22 -5.22 -16.31
CA TYR A 48 -3.95 -5.57 -16.97
C TYR A 48 -4.07 -5.60 -18.49
N ASN A 49 -5.16 -6.19 -18.98
CA ASN A 49 -5.41 -6.40 -20.40
C ASN A 49 -6.16 -5.24 -21.08
N MET A 50 -6.56 -4.21 -20.32
CA MET A 50 -7.28 -3.05 -20.84
C MET A 50 -6.46 -2.29 -21.89
N GLU A 51 -7.01 -2.06 -23.07
CA GLU A 51 -6.39 -1.12 -24.02
C GLU A 51 -6.45 0.30 -23.45
N ILE A 52 -5.29 0.95 -23.35
CA ILE A 52 -5.18 2.33 -22.84
C ILE A 52 -4.97 3.24 -24.06
N PRO A 53 -5.93 4.14 -24.39
CA PRO A 53 -5.78 5.08 -25.49
C PRO A 53 -4.54 5.96 -25.32
N HIS A 54 -3.89 6.39 -26.41
CA HIS A 54 -2.67 7.19 -26.30
C HIS A 54 -2.88 8.53 -25.55
N ASN A 55 -4.05 9.14 -25.73
CA ASN A 55 -4.45 10.42 -25.12
C ASN A 55 -5.38 10.23 -23.91
N TRP A 56 -5.27 9.11 -23.21
CA TRP A 56 -6.11 8.83 -22.05
C TRP A 56 -5.95 9.89 -20.94
N ASP A 57 -4.79 10.56 -20.88
CA ASP A 57 -4.46 11.59 -19.90
C ASP A 57 -5.35 12.84 -19.99
N THR A 58 -5.96 13.07 -21.16
CA THR A 58 -6.91 14.15 -21.40
C THR A 58 -8.37 13.76 -21.12
N THR A 59 -8.62 12.58 -20.56
CA THR A 59 -9.98 12.12 -20.22
C THR A 59 -10.60 13.02 -19.15
N GLU A 60 -11.78 13.58 -19.45
CA GLU A 60 -12.52 14.45 -18.53
C GLU A 60 -13.24 13.65 -17.43
N ASP A 61 -13.78 12.48 -17.77
CA ASP A 61 -14.43 11.60 -16.80
C ASP A 61 -13.41 11.13 -15.73
N PRO A 62 -13.57 11.52 -14.45
CA PRO A 62 -12.66 11.14 -13.38
C PRO A 62 -12.52 9.64 -13.19
N VAL A 63 -13.63 8.89 -13.35
CA VAL A 63 -13.66 7.45 -13.13
C VAL A 63 -12.93 6.75 -14.26
N LEU A 64 -13.23 7.11 -15.51
CA LEU A 64 -12.56 6.53 -16.67
C LEU A 64 -11.06 6.89 -16.70
N TYR A 65 -10.70 8.12 -16.38
CA TYR A 65 -9.29 8.53 -16.24
C TYR A 65 -8.58 7.65 -15.21
N THR A 66 -9.15 7.52 -14.02
CA THR A 66 -8.54 6.73 -12.94
C THR A 66 -8.41 5.26 -13.33
N LYS A 67 -9.37 4.72 -14.09
CA LYS A 67 -9.31 3.35 -14.61
C LYS A 67 -8.09 3.14 -15.52
N TYR A 68 -7.85 4.07 -16.45
CA TYR A 68 -6.65 4.03 -17.32
C TYR A 68 -5.36 4.24 -16.53
N PHE A 69 -5.36 5.19 -15.59
CA PHE A 69 -4.22 5.45 -14.73
C PHE A 69 -3.84 4.23 -13.89
N ARG A 70 -4.81 3.58 -13.25
CA ARG A 70 -4.61 2.33 -12.49
C ARG A 70 -4.10 1.22 -13.38
N ALA A 71 -4.67 1.03 -14.58
CA ALA A 71 -4.19 0.03 -15.52
C ALA A 71 -2.72 0.27 -15.92
N GLN A 72 -2.32 1.53 -16.11
CA GLN A 72 -0.92 1.88 -16.38
C GLN A 72 -0.02 1.56 -15.19
N LEU A 73 -0.41 1.94 -13.97
CA LEU A 73 0.37 1.65 -12.77
C LEU A 73 0.50 0.14 -12.52
N LEU A 74 -0.57 -0.64 -12.70
CA LEU A 74 -0.54 -2.09 -12.58
C LEU A 74 0.44 -2.74 -13.55
N ARG A 75 0.51 -2.23 -14.80
CA ARG A 75 1.48 -2.68 -15.82
C ARG A 75 2.93 -2.35 -15.45
N GLN A 76 3.15 -1.19 -14.83
CA GLN A 76 4.50 -0.73 -14.47
C GLN A 76 5.02 -1.39 -13.20
N PHE A 77 4.17 -1.54 -12.18
CA PHE A 77 4.58 -1.87 -10.82
C PHE A 77 4.04 -3.21 -10.30
N GLY A 78 3.12 -3.84 -11.02
CA GLY A 78 2.45 -5.06 -10.56
C GLY A 78 1.21 -4.76 -9.70
N ASN A 79 0.52 -5.83 -9.28
CA ASN A 79 -0.60 -5.76 -8.35
C ASN A 79 -0.06 -5.59 -6.94
N ARG A 80 0.23 -4.34 -6.58
CA ARG A 80 0.77 -3.95 -5.28
C ARG A 80 -0.24 -3.06 -4.55
N PRO A 81 -0.35 -3.14 -3.22
CA PRO A 81 -1.29 -2.30 -2.47
C PRO A 81 -1.07 -0.80 -2.73
N GLU A 82 0.19 -0.38 -2.91
CA GLU A 82 0.55 1.02 -3.15
C GLU A 82 -0.02 1.56 -4.47
N VAL A 83 -0.16 0.71 -5.50
CA VAL A 83 -0.77 1.11 -6.79
C VAL A 83 -2.21 1.54 -6.59
N HIS A 84 -2.95 0.79 -5.77
CA HIS A 84 -4.37 1.06 -5.51
C HIS A 84 -4.54 2.36 -4.73
N VAL A 85 -3.72 2.58 -3.69
CA VAL A 85 -3.73 3.82 -2.89
C VAL A 85 -3.46 5.05 -3.77
N VAL A 86 -2.46 4.99 -4.65
CA VAL A 86 -2.14 6.10 -5.56
C VAL A 86 -3.28 6.36 -6.54
N ALA A 87 -3.89 5.31 -7.10
CA ALA A 87 -5.03 5.44 -8.00
C ALA A 87 -6.26 6.04 -7.29
N ASP A 88 -6.58 5.59 -6.07
CA ASP A 88 -7.73 6.11 -5.30
C ASP A 88 -7.55 7.59 -4.92
N MET A 89 -6.33 8.00 -4.59
CA MET A 89 -6.03 9.40 -4.31
C MET A 89 -6.25 10.28 -5.56
N GLU A 90 -5.85 9.80 -6.74
CA GLU A 90 -6.05 10.54 -7.99
C GLU A 90 -7.54 10.66 -8.35
N LEU A 91 -8.35 9.64 -8.06
CA LEU A 91 -9.81 9.72 -8.19
C LEU A 91 -10.40 10.82 -7.31
N LYS A 92 -10.05 10.83 -6.01
CA LYS A 92 -10.52 11.84 -5.06
C LYS A 92 -10.14 13.24 -5.48
N LYS A 93 -8.90 13.45 -5.90
CA LYS A 93 -8.40 14.72 -6.41
C LYS A 93 -9.22 15.21 -7.60
N ARG A 94 -9.53 14.33 -8.55
CA ARG A 94 -10.35 14.68 -9.74
C ARG A 94 -11.82 14.91 -9.42
N GLN A 95 -12.34 14.25 -8.40
CA GLN A 95 -13.69 14.48 -7.87
C GLN A 95 -13.76 15.72 -6.95
N LEU A 96 -12.65 16.42 -6.73
CA LEU A 96 -12.52 17.55 -5.81
C LEU A 96 -12.89 17.19 -4.37
N ILE A 97 -12.66 15.93 -3.99
CA ILE A 97 -12.84 15.44 -2.62
C ILE A 97 -11.51 15.62 -1.88
N SER A 98 -11.56 16.36 -0.77
CA SER A 98 -10.40 16.54 0.11
C SER A 98 -10.09 15.23 0.85
N PRO A 99 -8.87 14.67 0.70
CA PRO A 99 -8.47 13.49 1.47
C PRO A 99 -8.29 13.83 2.95
N THR A 100 -8.45 12.84 3.81
CA THR A 100 -8.10 12.98 5.23
C THR A 100 -6.58 13.06 5.41
N HIS A 101 -6.12 13.46 6.60
CA HIS A 101 -4.69 13.51 6.91
C HIS A 101 -4.03 12.14 6.75
N GLU A 102 -4.65 11.09 7.31
CA GLU A 102 -4.17 9.71 7.24
C GLU A 102 -4.13 9.19 5.80
N GLU A 103 -5.15 9.49 4.99
CA GLU A 103 -5.16 9.13 3.57
C GLU A 103 -4.04 9.83 2.79
N HIS A 104 -3.75 11.09 3.13
CA HIS A 104 -2.64 11.82 2.53
C HIS A 104 -1.28 11.23 2.90
N ILE A 105 -1.09 10.81 4.15
CA ILE A 105 0.11 10.09 4.60
C ILE A 105 0.25 8.76 3.84
N ALA A 106 -0.82 7.96 3.79
CA ALA A 106 -0.84 6.69 3.06
C ALA A 106 -0.49 6.88 1.57
N TYR A 107 -1.00 7.94 0.95
CA TYR A 107 -0.63 8.31 -0.42
C TYR A 107 0.86 8.65 -0.55
N LEU A 108 1.43 9.48 0.33
CA LEU A 108 2.86 9.82 0.29
C LEU A 108 3.74 8.59 0.49
N GLU A 109 3.36 7.68 1.37
CA GLU A 109 4.05 6.41 1.59
C GLU A 109 4.00 5.54 0.34
N ALA A 110 2.80 5.31 -0.21
CA ALA A 110 2.61 4.53 -1.43
C ALA A 110 3.40 5.12 -2.61
N HIS A 111 3.34 6.45 -2.79
CA HIS A 111 4.06 7.16 -3.83
C HIS A 111 5.58 7.02 -3.66
N TYR A 112 6.10 7.14 -2.45
CA TYR A 112 7.52 6.93 -2.18
C TYR A 112 7.96 5.48 -2.47
N GLN A 113 7.15 4.48 -2.09
CA GLN A 113 7.47 3.07 -2.34
C GLN A 113 7.47 2.70 -3.83
N LEU A 114 6.62 3.35 -4.64
CA LEU A 114 6.55 3.10 -6.08
C LEU A 114 7.65 3.85 -6.86
N PHE A 115 7.86 5.13 -6.56
CA PHE A 115 8.71 6.00 -7.39
C PHE A 115 10.07 6.33 -6.75
N GLN A 116 10.28 6.01 -5.47
CA GLN A 116 11.50 6.31 -4.71
C GLN A 116 11.93 7.79 -4.76
N ASP A 117 10.95 8.69 -4.85
CA ASP A 117 11.18 10.13 -4.94
C ASP A 117 11.58 10.73 -3.58
N LYS A 118 12.77 11.36 -3.54
CA LYS A 118 13.30 11.99 -2.33
C LYS A 118 12.47 13.18 -1.87
N GLU A 119 11.83 13.91 -2.77
CA GLU A 119 10.97 15.04 -2.39
C GLU A 119 9.74 14.55 -1.61
N THR A 120 9.13 13.45 -2.07
CA THR A 120 8.04 12.76 -1.37
C THR A 120 8.44 12.34 0.05
N LEU A 121 9.67 11.82 0.23
CA LEU A 121 10.18 11.42 1.55
C LEU A 121 10.31 12.62 2.50
N GLU A 122 10.80 13.76 2.04
CA GLU A 122 10.92 14.96 2.87
C GLU A 122 9.54 15.50 3.27
N LYS A 123 8.56 15.48 2.36
CA LYS A 123 7.17 15.81 2.69
C LYS A 123 6.63 14.89 3.78
N LEU A 124 6.80 13.58 3.65
CA LEU A 124 6.34 12.60 4.64
C LEU A 124 6.90 12.87 6.04
N LYS A 125 8.19 13.23 6.15
CA LYS A 125 8.82 13.59 7.44
C LYS A 125 8.18 14.83 8.08
N VAL A 126 7.84 15.84 7.27
CA VAL A 126 7.19 17.06 7.75
C VAL A 126 5.79 16.75 8.29
N TYR A 127 4.99 15.98 7.55
CA TYR A 127 3.63 15.60 7.95
C TYR A 127 3.61 14.77 9.24
N ARG A 128 4.48 13.76 9.36
CA ARG A 128 4.59 12.97 10.60
C ARG A 128 5.08 13.80 11.79
N LYS A 129 5.95 14.79 11.55
CA LYS A 129 6.44 15.67 12.62
C LYS A 129 5.35 16.60 13.14
N SER A 130 4.42 17.06 12.30
CA SER A 130 3.29 17.89 12.75
C SER A 130 2.34 17.16 13.68
N GLU A 131 2.19 15.82 13.58
CA GLU A 131 1.38 15.02 14.52
C GLU A 131 2.00 14.95 15.92
N THR A 132 3.32 15.09 16.02
CA THR A 132 4.02 15.04 17.32
C THR A 132 3.88 16.35 18.12
N ILE A 133 3.30 17.39 17.51
CA ILE A 133 3.17 18.72 18.10
C ILE A 133 1.69 19.06 18.25
N GLU A 134 0.96 18.47 19.22
CA GLU A 134 -0.20 19.08 19.91
C GLU A 134 -0.84 18.13 20.97
N PRO A 135 -1.41 18.61 22.10
CA PRO A 135 -1.42 19.97 22.65
C PRO A 135 -0.65 20.06 23.98
N THR A 136 -0.03 21.22 24.23
CA THR A 136 0.46 21.57 25.57
C THR A 136 -0.76 21.60 26.50
N ALA A 137 -0.79 20.68 27.47
CA ALA A 137 -1.89 20.47 28.39
C ALA A 137 -2.46 21.79 28.94
N PRO A 138 -3.79 21.94 29.05
CA PRO A 138 -4.37 23.09 29.71
C PRO A 138 -3.82 23.16 31.14
N ASN A 139 -3.18 24.29 31.45
CA ASN A 139 -2.70 24.61 32.78
C ASN A 139 -3.92 24.69 33.73
N ILE A 140 -4.25 23.58 34.38
CA ILE A 140 -5.27 23.53 35.43
C ILE A 140 -4.69 24.24 36.64
N ARG A 141 -4.85 25.57 36.68
CA ARG A 141 -4.72 26.31 37.93
C ARG A 141 -5.83 25.81 38.86
N ARG A 142 -5.46 24.95 39.83
CA ARG A 142 -6.31 24.65 40.99
C ARG A 142 -6.66 25.97 41.68
N VAL A 143 -7.89 26.43 41.51
CA VAL A 143 -8.48 27.41 42.40
C VAL A 143 -8.92 26.64 43.63
N THR A 144 -8.10 26.67 44.68
CA THR A 144 -8.55 26.32 46.03
C THR A 144 -9.51 27.40 46.49
N VAL A 145 -10.79 27.05 46.59
CA VAL A 145 -11.79 27.87 47.28
C VAL A 145 -11.65 27.57 48.77
N SER A 146 -11.34 28.60 49.55
CA SER A 146 -11.26 28.59 51.01
C SER A 146 -12.64 28.63 51.66
#